data_AF-A0AA94HVD0-F1
#
_entry.id   AF-A0AA94HVD0-F1
#
_cell.length_a   1.000
_cell.length_b   1.000
_cell.length_c   1.000
_cell.angle_alpha   90.00
_cell.angle_beta   90.00
_cell.angle_gamma   90.00
#
_symmetry.space_group_name_H-M   'P 1'
#
loop_
_entity.id
_entity.type
_entity.pdbx_description
1 polymer ?
#
loop_
_entity_poly.entity_id
_entity_poly.type
_entity_poly.pdbx_seq_one_letter_code
_entity_poly.pdbx_strand_id
1 'polypeptide(L)'
;MIQHIKDDQDKICDAVSEHMDQFFDGLDRTTLSSQAKRVADHFALLAGVGEVATALDIVPWQGGEAMDAMRHCFDWWLRDRNGAVDFEIEKATEKLLSLARAEFYGKVGDTHPIKRPAADNQDCFFIPRTYAVAEICKDFQYKALVANLKEKGLLILTKDGEVREQFWQGSNDNRPRGFAIIRDRLYGESAAGIIKSPLPLGEKLSIGYQTVDDNDF
;
A
#
# COMPACT_ATOMS: atom_id res chain seq x y z
N MET A 1 -38.54 33.11 10.70
CA MET A 1 -37.67 31.92 10.73
C MET A 1 -36.45 32.13 9.83
N ILE A 2 -36.57 32.21 8.49
CA ILE A 2 -35.42 32.47 7.59
C ILE A 2 -34.77 33.85 7.81
N GLN A 3 -35.56 34.87 8.19
CA GLN A 3 -35.03 36.21 8.46
C GLN A 3 -34.09 36.28 9.68
N HIS A 4 -34.30 35.46 10.70
CA HIS A 4 -33.47 35.44 11.93
C HIS A 4 -32.09 34.80 11.71
N ILE A 5 -31.97 33.88 10.75
CA ILE A 5 -30.70 33.23 10.39
C ILE A 5 -29.70 34.25 9.82
N LYS A 6 -30.20 35.31 9.18
CA LYS A 6 -29.37 36.32 8.52
C LYS A 6 -28.70 37.27 9.52
N ASP A 7 -29.31 37.49 10.68
CA ASP A 7 -28.82 38.43 11.70
C ASP A 7 -27.84 37.76 12.69
N ASP A 8 -27.81 36.43 12.76
CA ASP A 8 -26.94 35.62 13.65
C ASP A 8 -25.96 34.72 12.86
N GLN A 9 -25.63 35.08 11.62
CA GLN A 9 -24.77 34.27 10.74
C GLN A 9 -23.43 33.90 11.38
N ASP A 10 -22.76 34.86 12.04
CA ASP A 10 -21.46 34.61 12.70
C ASP A 10 -21.60 33.57 13.81
N LYS A 11 -22.65 33.64 14.63
CA LYS A 11 -22.90 32.66 15.70
C LYS A 11 -23.20 31.28 15.15
N ILE A 12 -23.90 31.19 14.02
CA ILE A 12 -24.17 29.92 13.34
C ILE A 12 -22.86 29.33 12.81
N CYS A 13 -22.00 30.15 12.21
CA CYS A 13 -20.68 29.72 11.76
C CYS A 13 -19.80 29.22 12.91
N ASP A 14 -19.83 29.92 14.05
CA ASP A 14 -19.10 29.53 15.25
C ASP A 14 -19.62 28.19 15.80
N ALA A 15 -20.93 28.02 15.90
CA ALA A 15 -21.55 26.78 16.37
C ALA A 15 -21.26 25.59 15.44
N VAL A 16 -21.32 25.80 14.12
CA VAL A 16 -20.92 24.76 13.15
C VAL A 16 -19.45 24.39 13.33
N SER A 17 -18.56 25.37 13.54
CA SER A 17 -17.13 25.13 13.73
C SER A 17 -16.87 24.34 15.01
N GLU A 18 -17.57 24.65 16.10
CA GLU A 18 -17.49 23.89 17.36
C GLU A 18 -17.92 22.42 17.15
N HIS A 19 -19.01 22.18 16.42
CA HIS A 19 -19.40 20.81 16.09
C HIS A 19 -18.43 20.12 15.11
N MET A 20 -17.79 20.86 14.19
CA MET A 20 -16.72 20.29 13.36
C MET A 20 -15.54 19.83 14.22
N ASP A 21 -15.14 20.60 15.23
CA ASP A 21 -14.11 20.19 16.18
C ASP A 21 -14.54 18.94 16.96
N GLN A 22 -15.79 18.91 17.44
CA GLN A 22 -16.38 17.72 18.08
C GLN A 22 -16.41 16.51 17.14
N PHE A 23 -16.56 16.67 15.82
CA PHE A 23 -16.48 15.57 14.85
C PHE A 23 -15.06 15.00 14.78
N PHE A 24 -14.04 15.85 14.93
CA PHE A 24 -12.64 15.41 14.91
C PHE A 24 -12.16 14.84 16.24
N ASP A 25 -12.89 15.02 17.33
CA ASP A 25 -12.58 14.36 18.59
C ASP A 25 -12.54 12.84 18.41
N GLY A 26 -11.40 12.26 18.81
CA GLY A 26 -11.11 10.84 18.66
C GLY A 26 -10.62 10.40 17.28
N LEU A 27 -10.59 11.29 16.27
CA LEU A 27 -10.06 10.98 14.94
C LEU A 27 -8.58 11.37 14.84
N ASP A 28 -7.69 10.38 14.72
CA ASP A 28 -6.28 10.65 14.45
C ASP A 28 -6.06 11.11 13.00
N ARG A 29 -6.16 12.44 12.81
CA ARG A 29 -5.96 13.09 11.51
C ARG A 29 -4.54 12.93 10.97
N THR A 30 -3.54 12.54 11.77
CA THR A 30 -2.16 12.40 11.28
C THR A 30 -1.98 11.15 10.41
N THR A 31 -2.79 10.12 10.65
CA THR A 31 -2.79 8.87 9.87
C THR A 31 -3.53 8.99 8.55
N LEU A 32 -4.39 10.00 8.40
CA LEU A 32 -5.19 10.22 7.21
C LEU A 32 -4.38 10.78 6.05
N SER A 33 -4.60 10.23 4.85
CA SER A 33 -4.10 10.81 3.61
C SER A 33 -4.68 12.22 3.38
N SER A 34 -4.00 13.04 2.55
CA SER A 34 -4.49 14.39 2.23
C SER A 34 -5.89 14.41 1.62
N GLN A 35 -6.25 13.38 0.85
CA GLN A 35 -7.60 13.20 0.34
C GLN A 35 -8.59 12.80 1.45
N ALA A 36 -8.19 11.91 2.36
CA ALA A 36 -9.05 11.49 3.47
C ALA A 36 -9.35 12.65 4.43
N LYS A 37 -8.37 13.52 4.66
CA LYS A 37 -8.56 14.77 5.41
C LYS A 37 -9.65 15.64 4.80
N ARG A 38 -9.58 15.90 3.49
CA ARG A 38 -10.59 16.72 2.79
C ARG A 38 -11.99 16.11 2.84
N VAL A 39 -12.10 14.78 2.79
CA VAL A 39 -13.39 14.10 2.91
C VAL A 39 -13.91 14.21 4.33
N ALA A 40 -13.06 14.00 5.34
CA ALA A 40 -13.40 14.20 6.74
C ALA A 40 -13.89 15.63 7.01
N ASP A 41 -13.28 16.65 6.39
CA ASP A 41 -13.72 18.04 6.51
C ASP A 41 -15.15 18.26 6.02
N HIS A 42 -15.56 17.60 4.92
CA HIS A 42 -16.94 17.69 4.43
C HIS A 42 -17.93 16.97 5.35
N PHE A 43 -17.57 15.78 5.86
CA PHE A 43 -18.43 15.06 6.82
C PHE A 43 -18.59 15.84 8.12
N ALA A 44 -17.51 16.44 8.64
CA ALA A 44 -17.54 17.30 9.81
C ALA A 44 -18.47 18.50 9.59
N LEU A 45 -18.36 19.15 8.43
CA LEU A 45 -19.23 20.28 8.09
C LEU A 45 -20.71 19.87 8.04
N LEU A 46 -21.02 18.75 7.40
CA LEU A 46 -22.41 18.25 7.34
C LEU A 46 -22.94 17.86 8.71
N ALA A 47 -22.10 17.27 9.57
CA ALA A 47 -22.44 16.96 10.94
C ALA A 47 -22.79 18.25 11.70
N GLY A 48 -21.91 19.25 11.68
CA GLY A 48 -22.13 20.51 12.38
C GLY A 48 -23.34 21.29 11.89
N VAL A 49 -23.57 21.35 10.58
CA VAL A 49 -24.78 21.96 10.02
C VAL A 49 -26.03 21.19 10.45
N GLY A 50 -25.98 19.85 10.48
CA GLY A 50 -27.10 19.02 10.93
C GLY A 50 -27.43 19.22 12.41
N GLU A 51 -26.42 19.32 13.27
CA GLU A 51 -26.61 19.61 14.70
C GLU A 51 -27.22 21.00 14.91
N VAL A 52 -26.71 22.03 14.23
CA VAL A 52 -27.29 23.39 14.31
C VAL A 52 -28.72 23.42 13.76
N ALA A 53 -28.99 22.73 12.64
CA ALA A 53 -30.34 22.64 12.09
C ALA A 53 -31.32 21.94 13.05
N THR A 54 -30.82 20.95 13.79
CA THR A 54 -31.59 20.24 14.83
C THR A 54 -31.89 21.17 16.00
N ALA A 55 -30.89 21.91 16.50
CA ALA A 55 -31.05 22.88 17.59
C ALA A 55 -32.01 24.04 17.25
N LEU A 56 -32.18 24.34 15.95
CA LEU A 56 -33.10 25.35 15.43
C LEU A 56 -34.49 24.78 15.06
N ASP A 57 -34.77 23.52 15.37
CA ASP A 57 -36.00 22.80 15.02
C ASP A 57 -36.32 22.84 13.50
N ILE A 58 -35.29 22.95 12.65
CA ILE A 58 -35.44 22.94 11.18
C ILE A 58 -35.65 21.51 10.68
N VAL A 59 -34.97 20.55 11.30
CA VAL A 59 -35.09 19.12 11.02
C VAL A 59 -35.58 18.37 12.27
N PRO A 60 -36.40 17.32 12.12
CA PRO A 60 -36.99 16.60 13.25
C PRO A 60 -36.06 15.50 13.80
N TRP A 61 -34.76 15.77 13.89
CA TRP A 61 -33.76 14.83 14.41
C TRP A 61 -33.54 15.03 15.91
N GLN A 62 -32.98 14.02 16.58
CA GLN A 62 -32.51 14.17 17.95
C GLN A 62 -31.11 14.80 17.98
N GLY A 63 -30.79 15.54 19.04
CA GLY A 63 -29.43 16.07 19.22
C GLY A 63 -28.40 14.95 19.21
N GLY A 64 -27.33 15.11 18.45
CA GLY A 64 -26.29 14.11 18.21
C GLY A 64 -26.58 13.14 17.04
N GLU A 65 -27.80 13.09 16.52
CA GLU A 65 -28.16 12.13 15.46
C GLU A 65 -27.44 12.45 14.13
N ALA A 66 -27.27 13.73 13.79
CA ALA A 66 -26.54 14.13 12.60
C ALA A 66 -25.04 13.80 12.73
N MET A 67 -24.47 14.06 13.92
CA MET A 67 -23.10 13.71 14.26
C MET A 67 -22.83 12.21 14.10
N ASP A 68 -23.66 11.37 14.72
CA ASP A 68 -23.51 9.92 14.69
C ASP A 68 -23.66 9.36 13.28
N ALA A 69 -24.65 9.85 12.52
CA ALA A 69 -24.87 9.43 11.14
C ALA A 69 -23.67 9.77 10.24
N MET A 70 -23.11 10.98 10.36
CA MET A 70 -21.95 11.39 9.57
C MET A 70 -20.69 10.62 9.96
N ARG A 71 -20.48 10.36 11.26
CA ARG A 71 -19.36 9.54 11.74
C ARG A 71 -19.44 8.12 11.18
N HIS A 72 -20.62 7.50 11.22
CA HIS A 72 -20.82 6.16 10.69
C HIS A 72 -20.56 6.10 9.17
N CYS A 73 -21.06 7.08 8.42
CA CYS A 73 -20.82 7.17 6.98
C CYS A 73 -19.33 7.37 6.66
N PHE A 74 -18.64 8.22 7.40
CA PHE A 74 -17.21 8.46 7.21
C PHE A 74 -16.38 7.21 7.52
N ASP A 75 -16.68 6.50 8.61
CA ASP A 75 -16.01 5.25 8.97
C ASP A 75 -16.21 4.18 7.90
N TRP A 76 -17.43 4.05 7.38
CA TRP A 76 -17.73 3.14 6.28
C TRP A 76 -16.93 3.50 5.03
N TRP A 77 -16.93 4.78 4.65
CA TRP A 77 -16.16 5.28 3.52
C TRP A 77 -14.66 5.03 3.68
N LEU A 78 -14.12 5.23 4.89
CA LEU A 78 -12.71 5.03 5.18
C LEU A 78 -12.32 3.55 5.06
N ARG A 79 -13.18 2.63 5.52
CA ARG A 79 -12.97 1.18 5.38
C ARG A 79 -13.00 0.75 3.91
N ASP A 80 -14.00 1.17 3.16
CA ASP A 80 -14.13 0.85 1.73
C ASP A 80 -12.91 1.35 0.94
N ARG A 81 -12.50 2.59 1.21
CA ARG A 81 -11.32 3.19 0.61
C ARG A 81 -10.05 2.41 0.94
N ASN A 82 -9.83 2.05 2.20
CA ASN A 82 -8.64 1.30 2.59
C ASN A 82 -8.62 -0.05 1.87
N GLY A 83 -9.76 -0.74 1.79
CA GLY A 83 -9.89 -1.97 0.99
C GLY A 83 -9.58 -1.78 -0.49
N ALA A 84 -10.01 -0.66 -1.09
CA ALA A 84 -9.68 -0.33 -2.47
C ALA A 84 -8.18 -0.07 -2.68
N VAL A 85 -7.52 0.61 -1.74
CA VAL A 85 -6.06 0.82 -1.76
C VAL A 85 -5.32 -0.51 -1.65
N ASP A 86 -5.70 -1.36 -0.70
CA ASP A 86 -5.09 -2.68 -0.52
C ASP A 86 -5.23 -3.53 -1.79
N PHE A 87 -6.38 -3.49 -2.44
CA PHE A 87 -6.60 -4.17 -3.72
C PHE A 87 -5.73 -3.63 -4.86
N GLU A 88 -5.57 -2.31 -4.97
CA GLU A 88 -4.67 -1.70 -5.96
C GLU A 88 -3.20 -2.11 -5.73
N ILE A 89 -2.77 -2.16 -4.46
CA ILE A 89 -1.43 -2.59 -4.08
C ILE A 89 -1.22 -4.07 -4.40
N GLU A 90 -2.18 -4.94 -4.06
CA GLU A 90 -2.09 -6.37 -4.38
C GLU A 90 -2.03 -6.61 -5.89
N LYS A 91 -2.80 -5.87 -6.68
CA LYS A 91 -2.76 -5.92 -8.15
C LYS A 91 -1.40 -5.45 -8.69
N ALA A 92 -0.83 -4.39 -8.12
CA ALA A 92 0.50 -3.91 -8.49
C ALA A 92 1.60 -4.93 -8.12
N THR A 93 1.48 -5.55 -6.95
CA THR A 93 2.34 -6.66 -6.52
C THR A 93 2.28 -7.80 -7.53
N GLU A 94 1.09 -8.35 -7.83
CA GLU A 94 0.98 -9.44 -8.79
C GLU A 94 1.45 -9.08 -10.20
N LYS A 95 1.21 -7.85 -10.66
CA LYS A 95 1.79 -7.37 -11.94
C LYS A 95 3.32 -7.47 -11.91
N LEU A 96 3.96 -6.97 -10.85
CA LEU A 96 5.42 -7.04 -10.70
C LEU A 96 5.92 -8.49 -10.65
N LEU A 97 5.29 -9.34 -9.84
CA LEU A 97 5.67 -10.75 -9.71
C LEU A 97 5.49 -11.50 -11.03
N SER A 98 4.46 -11.20 -11.81
CA SER A 98 4.24 -11.80 -13.13
C SER A 98 5.36 -11.47 -14.12
N LEU A 99 5.84 -10.22 -14.13
CA LEU A 99 6.97 -9.80 -14.97
C LEU A 99 8.27 -10.47 -14.53
N ALA A 100 8.49 -10.59 -13.21
CA ALA A 100 9.64 -11.30 -12.67
C ALA A 100 9.60 -12.80 -13.01
N ARG A 101 8.43 -13.46 -12.89
CA ARG A 101 8.26 -14.88 -13.27
C ARG A 101 8.44 -15.12 -14.77
N ALA A 102 8.08 -14.15 -15.60
CA ALA A 102 8.27 -14.20 -17.06
C ALA A 102 9.73 -13.93 -17.50
N GLU A 103 10.64 -13.72 -16.56
CA GLU A 103 12.03 -13.33 -16.80
C GLU A 103 12.18 -12.10 -17.73
N PHE A 104 11.23 -11.15 -17.63
CA PHE A 104 11.25 -9.91 -18.42
C PHE A 104 12.26 -8.92 -17.83
N TYR A 105 13.46 -8.83 -18.42
CA TYR A 105 14.56 -7.98 -17.94
C TYR A 105 15.17 -7.13 -19.06
N GLY A 106 15.71 -5.97 -18.68
CA GLY A 106 16.54 -5.14 -19.55
C GLY A 106 18.03 -5.43 -19.39
N LYS A 107 18.86 -4.66 -20.09
CA LYS A 107 20.33 -4.78 -20.03
C LYS A 107 20.89 -4.05 -18.81
N VAL A 108 22.11 -4.41 -18.39
CA VAL A 108 22.83 -3.70 -17.31
C VAL A 108 22.96 -2.21 -17.67
N GLY A 109 22.54 -1.33 -16.76
CA GLY A 109 22.55 0.13 -16.96
C GLY A 109 21.26 0.72 -17.55
N ASP A 110 20.25 -0.11 -17.83
CA ASP A 110 18.93 0.32 -18.28
C ASP A 110 18.03 0.73 -17.09
N THR A 111 16.94 1.46 -17.35
CA THR A 111 15.89 1.75 -16.36
C THR A 111 14.99 0.55 -16.09
N HIS A 112 15.22 -0.58 -16.75
CA HIS A 112 14.46 -1.82 -16.62
C HIS A 112 14.95 -2.70 -15.45
N PRO A 113 14.17 -3.70 -14.99
CA PRO A 113 14.61 -4.67 -14.01
C PRO A 113 15.85 -5.42 -14.48
N ILE A 114 16.81 -5.64 -13.58
CA ILE A 114 18.10 -6.27 -13.88
C ILE A 114 18.24 -7.53 -13.05
N LYS A 115 18.55 -8.65 -13.71
CA LYS A 115 18.98 -9.88 -13.05
C LYS A 115 20.35 -9.66 -12.45
N ARG A 116 20.48 -9.69 -11.12
CA ARG A 116 21.76 -9.48 -10.47
C ARG A 116 22.21 -10.75 -9.76
N PRO A 117 23.34 -11.34 -10.18
CA PRO A 117 24.16 -12.17 -9.31
C PRO A 117 25.30 -11.36 -8.68
N ALA A 118 25.88 -11.94 -7.63
CA ALA A 118 27.16 -11.60 -6.99
C ALA A 118 27.15 -10.54 -5.87
N ALA A 119 26.91 -11.03 -4.64
CA ALA A 119 27.65 -10.67 -3.42
C ALA A 119 27.24 -11.54 -2.22
N ASP A 120 26.06 -12.18 -2.25
CA ASP A 120 25.45 -12.82 -1.07
C ASP A 120 24.81 -14.19 -1.36
N ASN A 121 25.26 -14.88 -2.43
CA ASN A 121 24.75 -16.17 -2.93
C ASN A 121 23.23 -16.27 -3.20
N GLN A 122 22.47 -15.20 -3.02
CA GLN A 122 21.02 -15.13 -3.28
C GLN A 122 20.76 -14.65 -4.72
N ASP A 123 20.15 -15.52 -5.52
CA ASP A 123 19.63 -15.15 -6.84
C ASP A 123 18.48 -14.15 -6.64
N CYS A 124 18.65 -12.93 -7.16
CA CYS A 124 17.70 -11.84 -6.94
C CYS A 124 17.51 -10.93 -8.16
N PHE A 125 16.34 -10.32 -8.20
CA PHE A 125 15.94 -9.37 -9.24
C PHE A 125 15.91 -7.97 -8.68
N PHE A 126 16.81 -7.11 -9.17
CA PHE A 126 16.81 -5.70 -8.80
C PHE A 126 15.81 -4.94 -9.67
N ILE A 127 14.90 -4.22 -9.01
CA ILE A 127 13.90 -3.36 -9.65
C ILE A 127 14.22 -1.90 -9.30
N PRO A 128 14.59 -1.07 -10.29
CA PRO A 128 14.78 0.36 -10.08
C PRO A 128 13.48 1.03 -9.62
N ARG A 129 13.59 2.02 -8.71
CA ARG A 129 12.44 2.84 -8.30
C ARG A 129 11.75 3.50 -9.49
N THR A 130 12.55 3.97 -10.46
CA THR A 130 12.06 4.61 -11.69
C THR A 130 11.16 3.67 -12.49
N TYR A 131 11.54 2.40 -12.64
CA TYR A 131 10.71 1.39 -13.28
C TYR A 131 9.42 1.13 -12.52
N ALA A 132 9.53 0.90 -11.20
CA ALA A 132 8.37 0.59 -10.37
C ALA A 132 7.31 1.69 -10.44
N VAL A 133 7.73 2.96 -10.40
CA VAL A 133 6.81 4.11 -10.47
C VAL A 133 6.27 4.37 -11.89
N ALA A 134 7.04 4.06 -12.93
CA ALA A 134 6.60 4.24 -14.31
C ALA A 134 5.62 3.14 -14.76
N GLU A 135 5.94 1.89 -14.43
CA GLU A 135 5.29 0.71 -15.02
C GLU A 135 4.38 -0.05 -14.06
N ILE A 136 4.59 0.03 -12.74
CA ILE A 136 3.94 -0.89 -11.78
C ILE A 136 2.91 -0.18 -10.91
N CYS A 137 3.28 0.91 -10.26
CA CYS A 137 2.44 1.64 -9.31
C CYS A 137 2.62 3.15 -9.45
N LYS A 138 1.69 3.94 -8.89
CA LYS A 138 1.87 5.40 -8.82
C LYS A 138 2.93 5.77 -7.77
N ASP A 139 3.51 6.97 -7.86
CA ASP A 139 4.59 7.40 -6.95
C ASP A 139 4.17 7.35 -5.46
N PHE A 140 2.93 7.77 -5.15
CA PHE A 140 2.40 7.73 -3.78
C PHE A 140 2.11 6.29 -3.27
N GLN A 141 2.01 5.31 -4.16
CA GLN A 141 1.78 3.90 -3.82
C GLN A 141 3.10 3.14 -3.60
N TYR A 142 4.25 3.71 -4.00
CA TYR A 142 5.54 3.03 -3.95
C TYR A 142 5.88 2.48 -2.55
N LYS A 143 5.67 3.28 -1.49
CA LYS A 143 5.95 2.84 -0.12
C LYS A 143 5.05 1.68 0.32
N ALA A 144 3.77 1.73 -0.03
CA ALA A 144 2.81 0.68 0.29
C ALA A 144 3.11 -0.62 -0.48
N LEU A 145 3.51 -0.52 -1.75
CA LEU A 145 3.98 -1.64 -2.55
C LEU A 145 5.21 -2.31 -1.91
N VAL A 146 6.22 -1.53 -1.54
CA VAL A 146 7.44 -2.05 -0.89
C VAL A 146 7.12 -2.68 0.47
N ALA A 147 6.22 -2.09 1.26
CA ALA A 147 5.76 -2.66 2.52
C ALA A 147 5.04 -4.00 2.34
N ASN A 148 4.12 -4.10 1.36
CA ASN A 148 3.42 -5.34 1.02
C ASN A 148 4.39 -6.44 0.56
N LEU A 149 5.39 -6.10 -0.26
CA LEU A 149 6.45 -7.04 -0.66
C LEU A 149 7.35 -7.46 0.51
N LYS A 150 7.64 -6.55 1.45
CA LYS A 150 8.38 -6.84 2.70
C LYS A 150 7.60 -7.83 3.56
N GLU A 151 6.30 -7.61 3.74
CA GLU A 151 5.40 -8.48 4.51
C GLU A 151 5.31 -9.89 3.91
N LYS A 152 5.25 -10.00 2.57
CA LYS A 152 5.31 -11.29 1.85
C LYS A 152 6.68 -11.98 1.90
N GLY A 153 7.67 -11.37 2.58
CA GLY A 153 9.01 -11.94 2.72
C GLY A 153 9.81 -11.99 1.41
N LEU A 154 9.41 -11.24 0.38
CA LEU A 154 9.99 -11.34 -0.96
C LEU A 154 11.25 -10.48 -1.14
N LEU A 155 11.47 -9.50 -0.26
CA LEU A 155 12.54 -8.51 -0.40
C LEU A 155 13.83 -8.88 0.32
N ILE A 156 14.96 -8.42 -0.23
CA ILE A 156 16.25 -8.40 0.48
C ILE A 156 16.22 -7.30 1.56
N LEU A 157 16.57 -7.70 2.78
CA LEU A 157 16.63 -6.81 3.94
C LEU A 157 18.09 -6.53 4.35
N THR A 158 18.30 -5.43 5.06
CA THR A 158 19.55 -5.10 5.76
C THR A 158 19.64 -5.92 7.06
N LYS A 159 20.80 -5.86 7.73
CA LYS A 159 20.99 -6.50 9.05
C LYS A 159 20.00 -6.01 10.11
N ASP A 160 19.51 -4.77 9.95
CA ASP A 160 18.56 -4.12 10.84
C ASP A 160 17.09 -4.49 10.49
N GLY A 161 16.86 -5.35 9.50
CA GLY A 161 15.52 -5.76 9.07
C GLY A 161 14.82 -4.73 8.17
N GLU A 162 15.53 -3.69 7.71
CA GLU A 162 14.99 -2.70 6.78
C GLU A 162 15.18 -3.11 5.32
N VAL A 163 14.34 -2.60 4.42
CA VAL A 163 14.49 -2.91 2.99
C VAL A 163 15.81 -2.32 2.49
N ARG A 164 16.63 -3.16 1.84
CA ARG A 164 17.84 -2.67 1.20
C ARG A 164 17.44 -1.85 -0.03
N GLU A 165 17.59 -0.53 0.03
CA GLU A 165 17.19 0.35 -1.09
C GLU A 165 18.32 0.67 -2.08
N GLN A 166 19.58 0.46 -1.68
CA GLN A 166 20.76 0.81 -2.47
C GLN A 166 21.58 -0.42 -2.83
N PHE A 167 21.93 -0.51 -4.11
CA PHE A 167 22.52 -1.70 -4.68
C PHE A 167 23.71 -1.36 -5.58
N TRP A 168 24.91 -1.84 -5.23
CA TRP A 168 26.15 -1.56 -5.95
C TRP A 168 26.20 -2.20 -7.35
N GLN A 169 26.59 -1.48 -8.40
CA GLN A 169 26.63 -1.98 -9.79
C GLN A 169 28.04 -2.03 -10.42
N GLY A 170 29.12 -2.09 -9.64
CA GLY A 170 30.47 -2.17 -10.23
C GLY A 170 31.23 -0.85 -10.32
N SER A 171 30.60 0.29 -10.05
CA SER A 171 31.23 1.62 -10.03
C SER A 171 30.89 2.37 -8.74
N ASN A 172 31.86 3.06 -8.16
CA ASN A 172 31.71 3.82 -6.92
C ASN A 172 30.81 5.06 -7.07
N ASP A 173 30.60 5.55 -8.29
CA ASP A 173 29.89 6.82 -8.53
C ASP A 173 28.38 6.69 -8.67
N ASN A 174 27.83 5.48 -8.92
CA ASN A 174 26.39 5.32 -9.12
C ASN A 174 25.83 4.13 -8.34
N ARG A 175 25.14 4.44 -7.23
CA ARG A 175 24.35 3.48 -6.44
C ARG A 175 22.88 3.64 -6.79
N PRO A 176 22.35 2.90 -7.78
CA PRO A 176 20.94 2.99 -8.13
C PRO A 176 20.06 2.64 -6.94
N ARG A 177 18.95 3.37 -6.84
CA ARG A 177 17.93 3.18 -5.80
C ARG A 177 16.78 2.35 -6.33
N GLY A 178 16.31 1.41 -5.53
CA GLY A 178 15.25 0.48 -5.88
C GLY A 178 15.09 -0.57 -4.80
N PHE A 179 14.55 -1.72 -5.13
CA PHE A 179 14.46 -2.87 -4.23
C PHE A 179 14.80 -4.15 -4.98
N ALA A 180 15.16 -5.21 -4.26
CA ALA A 180 15.45 -6.51 -4.88
C ALA A 180 14.50 -7.59 -4.36
N ILE A 181 13.95 -8.37 -5.30
CA ILE A 181 13.13 -9.54 -5.01
C ILE A 181 13.99 -10.80 -5.05
N ILE A 182 13.85 -11.67 -4.05
CA ILE A 182 14.56 -12.94 -3.94
C ILE A 182 13.87 -13.96 -4.86
N ARG A 183 14.63 -14.53 -5.82
CA ARG A 183 14.07 -15.41 -6.84
C ARG A 183 13.47 -16.68 -6.26
N ASP A 184 14.14 -17.30 -5.30
CA ASP A 184 13.68 -18.55 -4.68
C ASP A 184 12.32 -18.40 -3.98
N ARG A 185 12.02 -17.17 -3.51
CA ARG A 185 10.77 -16.86 -2.81
C ARG A 185 9.63 -16.49 -3.77
N LEU A 186 9.90 -16.23 -5.05
CA LEU A 186 8.86 -15.95 -6.06
C LEU A 186 7.97 -17.15 -6.39
N TYR A 187 8.52 -18.35 -6.19
CA TYR A 187 7.89 -19.63 -6.56
C TYR A 187 7.38 -20.42 -5.35
N GLY A 188 7.52 -19.87 -4.14
CA GLY A 188 7.03 -20.47 -2.89
C GLY A 188 5.59 -20.06 -2.54
N GLU A 189 4.76 -21.07 -2.27
CA GLU A 189 3.33 -21.03 -1.88
C GLU A 189 2.34 -20.30 -2.81
N SER A 190 2.48 -20.55 -4.11
CA SER A 190 1.35 -20.87 -5.00
C SER A 190 1.85 -21.59 -6.25
N ALA A 191 2.56 -22.71 -6.04
CA ALA A 191 2.99 -23.62 -7.11
C ALA A 191 2.60 -25.09 -6.83
N ALA A 192 1.59 -25.32 -5.98
CA ALA A 192 0.86 -26.59 -5.97
C ALA A 192 -0.19 -26.56 -7.09
N GLY A 193 0.27 -26.58 -8.35
CA GLY A 193 -0.65 -26.49 -9.48
C GLY A 193 -0.01 -26.23 -10.84
N ILE A 194 0.78 -27.19 -11.32
CA ILE A 194 1.05 -27.42 -12.75
C ILE A 194 1.86 -26.33 -13.48
N ILE A 195 3.20 -26.42 -13.43
CA ILE A 195 4.00 -26.49 -14.66
C ILE A 195 5.08 -27.56 -14.43
N LYS A 196 4.77 -28.80 -14.83
CA LYS A 196 5.83 -29.76 -15.13
C LYS A 196 6.43 -29.33 -16.47
N SER A 197 7.73 -29.02 -16.49
CA SER A 197 8.54 -29.12 -17.71
C SER A 197 8.28 -30.50 -18.36
N PRO A 198 8.19 -30.63 -19.70
CA PRO A 198 7.70 -31.83 -20.35
C PRO A 198 8.64 -33.01 -20.05
N LEU A 199 8.16 -33.96 -19.25
CA LEU A 199 8.89 -35.19 -18.99
C LEU A 199 8.89 -36.05 -20.27
N PRO A 200 10.04 -36.59 -20.69
CA PRO A 200 10.07 -37.68 -21.65
C PRO A 200 9.49 -38.96 -21.00
N LEU A 201 8.91 -39.78 -21.86
CA LEU A 201 8.08 -40.93 -21.54
C LEU A 201 8.87 -42.05 -20.84
N GLY A 202 8.43 -42.42 -19.64
CA GLY A 202 8.67 -43.72 -19.02
C GLY A 202 9.98 -43.88 -18.25
N GLU A 203 9.94 -43.70 -16.93
CA GLU A 203 10.45 -44.64 -15.91
C GLU A 203 10.28 -44.05 -14.50
N LYS A 204 10.05 -44.91 -13.49
CA LYS A 204 9.78 -44.51 -12.10
C LYS A 204 11.05 -43.98 -11.42
N LEU A 205 10.97 -42.82 -10.76
CA LEU A 205 12.04 -42.33 -9.88
C LEU A 205 12.14 -43.16 -8.58
N SER A 206 13.32 -43.69 -8.29
CA SER A 206 13.77 -44.05 -6.95
C SER A 206 14.38 -42.81 -6.28
N ILE A 207 13.80 -42.35 -5.17
CA ILE A 207 14.29 -41.20 -4.40
C ILE A 207 15.40 -41.68 -3.45
N GLY A 208 16.61 -41.21 -3.66
CA GLY A 208 17.71 -41.28 -2.69
C GLY A 208 18.02 -39.89 -2.16
N TYR A 209 17.89 -39.71 -0.85
CA TYR A 209 18.38 -38.53 -0.14
C TYR A 209 19.91 -38.60 -0.02
N GLN A 210 20.61 -37.51 -0.29
CA GLN A 210 21.95 -37.31 0.26
C GLN A 210 22.09 -35.90 0.85
N THR A 211 22.41 -35.90 2.15
CA THR A 211 22.93 -34.82 2.98
C THR A 211 24.42 -34.62 2.72
N VAL A 212 24.88 -33.37 2.59
CA VAL A 212 26.27 -32.91 2.81
C VAL A 212 26.15 -31.43 3.21
N ASP A 213 26.36 -31.00 4.45
CA ASP A 213 27.51 -30.94 5.37
C ASP A 213 28.43 -29.71 5.17
N ASP A 214 28.76 -29.14 6.33
CA ASP A 214 29.30 -27.81 6.60
C ASP A 214 30.70 -27.60 6.01
N ASN A 215 30.83 -26.67 5.07
CA ASN A 215 31.97 -25.79 4.80
C ASN A 215 31.92 -25.35 3.34
N ASP A 216 31.59 -24.08 3.09
CA ASP A 216 32.45 -23.19 2.31
C ASP A 216 31.78 -21.81 2.19
N PHE A 217 32.62 -20.80 2.46
CA PHE A 217 32.31 -19.40 2.79
C PHE A 217 31.71 -18.57 1.65
#